data_AF-A0A3A8QBT9-F1
#
_entry.id   AF-A0A3A8QBT9-F1
#
_cell.length_a   1.000
_cell.length_b   1.000
_cell.length_c   1.000
_cell.angle_alpha   90.00
_cell.angle_beta   90.00
_cell.angle_gamma   90.00
#
_symmetry.space_group_name_H-M   'P 1'
#
loop_
_entity.id
_entity.type
_entity.pdbx_description
1 polymer ?
#
loop_
_entity_poly.entity_id
_entity_poly.type
_entity_poly.pdbx_seq_one_letter_code
_entity_poly.pdbx_strand_id
1 'polypeptide(L)'
;MAQESTTMCNHNSLGPDGQLKSGYDTRLNPDTTRTAAKGAAPLSTEQTANCVVVNQWGGTITNVQLRHRYSNNPSYQQQGNWPSLAENVTSSSFQAIFWTGATGHDYWWVQFEDDNGKIWSCKQNFYCTLKSSDANTTVYFFLNGSSEEMQIQMISGSCDTSLSD
;
A
#
# COMPACT_ATOMS: atom_id res chain seq x y z
N MET A 1 -9.44 -44.30 -22.15
CA MET A 1 -8.18 -43.74 -22.66
C MET A 1 -8.52 -42.46 -23.41
N ALA A 2 -8.03 -41.31 -22.90
CA ALA A 2 -7.74 -39.99 -23.50
C ALA A 2 -8.62 -39.46 -24.67
N GLN A 3 -8.98 -38.17 -24.78
CA GLN A 3 -8.52 -36.93 -24.17
C GLN A 3 -9.54 -35.82 -24.48
N GLU A 4 -9.71 -34.85 -23.57
CA GLU A 4 -10.43 -33.59 -23.82
C GLU A 4 -9.61 -32.64 -24.72
N SER A 5 -10.28 -31.78 -25.50
CA SER A 5 -9.74 -30.46 -25.87
C SER A 5 -10.83 -29.42 -26.11
N THR A 6 -10.80 -28.48 -25.19
CA THR A 6 -11.33 -27.11 -25.08
C THR A 6 -11.70 -26.37 -26.38
N THR A 7 -12.96 -25.93 -26.47
CA THR A 7 -13.40 -24.88 -27.40
C THR A 7 -12.93 -23.50 -26.91
N MET A 8 -12.02 -22.88 -27.65
CA MET A 8 -11.64 -21.47 -27.49
C MET A 8 -12.68 -20.57 -28.17
N CYS A 9 -13.27 -19.61 -27.43
CA CYS A 9 -14.19 -18.62 -27.99
C CYS A 9 -13.48 -17.33 -28.44
N ASN A 10 -13.99 -16.82 -29.56
CA ASN A 10 -13.93 -15.46 -30.12
C ASN A 10 -12.61 -14.92 -30.72
N HIS A 11 -12.56 -14.98 -32.05
CA HIS A 11 -11.84 -14.03 -32.89
C HIS A 11 -12.53 -12.65 -32.82
N ASN A 12 -11.87 -11.66 -32.22
CA ASN A 12 -12.26 -10.26 -32.39
C ASN A 12 -12.03 -9.84 -33.85
N SER A 13 -13.08 -9.42 -34.56
CA SER A 13 -12.93 -8.84 -35.90
C SER A 13 -12.50 -7.37 -35.80
N LEU A 14 -11.33 -7.07 -36.37
CA LEU A 14 -10.76 -5.73 -36.42
C LEU A 14 -11.19 -5.03 -37.72
N GLY A 15 -11.39 -3.71 -37.65
CA GLY A 15 -11.60 -2.85 -38.82
C GLY A 15 -10.31 -2.65 -39.64
N PRO A 16 -10.40 -2.00 -40.82
CA PRO A 16 -9.24 -1.66 -41.65
C PRO A 16 -8.21 -0.75 -40.96
N ASP A 17 -8.61 -0.11 -39.86
CA ASP A 17 -7.84 0.75 -38.98
C ASP A 17 -7.31 0.04 -37.71
N GLY A 18 -7.54 -1.28 -37.60
CA GLY A 18 -7.08 -2.08 -36.47
C GLY A 18 -7.87 -1.87 -35.18
N GLN A 19 -9.02 -1.21 -35.19
CA GLN A 19 -9.88 -1.07 -34.01
C GLN A 19 -10.96 -2.17 -33.94
N LEU A 20 -11.39 -2.48 -32.71
CA LEU A 20 -12.47 -3.45 -32.44
C LEU A 20 -13.79 -2.88 -32.95
N LYS A 21 -14.48 -3.61 -33.83
CA LYS A 21 -15.86 -3.27 -34.22
C LYS A 21 -16.79 -3.49 -33.02
N SER A 22 -17.06 -2.43 -32.26
CA SER A 22 -18.11 -2.45 -31.25
C SER A 22 -19.48 -2.49 -31.96
N GLY A 23 -20.33 -3.46 -31.62
CA GLY A 23 -21.66 -3.68 -32.22
C GLY A 23 -22.69 -2.56 -31.95
N TYR A 24 -22.26 -1.40 -31.47
CA TYR A 24 -23.10 -0.22 -31.23
C TYR A 24 -23.03 0.84 -32.34
N ASP A 25 -22.05 0.77 -33.25
CA ASP A 25 -21.85 1.79 -34.30
C ASP A 25 -22.69 1.57 -35.57
N THR A 26 -23.51 0.52 -35.64
CA THR A 26 -24.33 0.21 -36.82
C THR A 26 -25.77 0.74 -36.75
N ARG A 27 -26.11 1.58 -35.75
CA ARG A 27 -27.42 2.23 -35.69
C ARG A 27 -27.38 3.57 -36.44
N LEU A 28 -28.42 3.78 -37.26
CA LEU A 28 -28.66 4.80 -38.31
C LEU A 28 -28.46 6.30 -37.94
N ASN A 29 -27.73 6.64 -36.89
CA ASN A 29 -27.28 7.99 -36.62
C ASN A 29 -26.00 7.92 -35.77
N PRO A 30 -24.80 7.94 -36.38
CA PRO A 30 -23.57 7.98 -35.61
C PRO A 30 -23.51 9.32 -34.87
N ASP A 31 -23.52 9.26 -33.55
CA ASP A 31 -23.24 10.41 -32.70
C ASP A 31 -21.77 10.82 -32.91
N THR A 32 -21.54 11.73 -33.85
CA THR A 32 -20.22 12.27 -34.19
C THR A 32 -19.66 13.18 -33.09
N THR A 33 -20.44 13.48 -32.05
CA THR A 33 -19.98 14.25 -30.87
C THR A 33 -19.52 13.36 -29.72
N ARG A 34 -19.72 12.05 -29.84
CA ARG A 34 -19.17 11.08 -28.90
C ARG A 34 -17.70 10.88 -29.20
N THR A 35 -16.89 11.90 -28.89
CA THR A 35 -15.46 11.72 -28.66
C THR A 35 -15.34 10.50 -27.76
N ALA A 36 -14.65 9.47 -28.24
CA ALA A 36 -14.28 8.33 -27.44
C ALA A 36 -13.34 8.82 -26.32
N ALA A 37 -13.90 9.44 -25.29
CA ALA A 37 -13.31 9.42 -23.97
C ALA A 37 -13.48 7.99 -23.48
N LYS A 38 -12.69 7.07 -24.06
CA LYS A 38 -12.19 5.92 -23.34
C LYS A 38 -11.47 6.56 -22.17
N GLY A 39 -12.20 6.71 -21.07
CA GLY A 39 -11.72 7.41 -19.87
C GLY A 39 -10.31 6.92 -19.63
N ALA A 40 -9.35 7.85 -19.66
CA ALA A 40 -8.00 7.55 -19.23
C ALA A 40 -8.18 6.95 -17.84
N ALA A 41 -7.96 5.64 -17.70
CA ALA A 41 -7.84 5.05 -16.38
C ALA A 41 -6.83 5.94 -15.65
N PRO A 42 -7.11 6.38 -14.41
CA PRO A 42 -6.16 7.22 -13.70
C PRO A 42 -4.81 6.50 -13.76
N LEU A 43 -3.82 7.13 -14.39
CA LEU A 43 -2.47 6.59 -14.45
C LEU A 43 -2.01 6.57 -13.00
N SER A 44 -1.89 5.37 -12.43
CA SER A 44 -1.34 5.24 -11.10
C SER A 44 0.05 5.83 -11.09
N THR A 45 0.33 6.68 -10.11
CA THR A 45 1.63 7.34 -9.99
C THR A 45 2.35 6.75 -8.79
N GLU A 46 3.50 6.14 -9.04
CA GLU A 46 4.42 5.69 -8.00
C GLU A 46 4.98 6.91 -7.25
N GLN A 47 5.02 6.80 -5.93
CA GLN A 47 5.50 7.82 -5.00
C GLN A 47 6.35 7.14 -3.92
N THR A 48 7.13 7.95 -3.20
CA THR A 48 7.90 7.45 -2.06
C THR A 48 7.71 8.32 -0.84
N ALA A 49 7.84 7.73 0.34
CA ALA A 49 7.87 8.44 1.62
C ALA A 49 8.96 7.84 2.52
N ASN A 50 9.53 8.67 3.39
CA ASN A 50 10.50 8.22 4.40
C ASN A 50 9.73 7.79 5.66
N CYS A 51 9.95 6.59 6.14
CA CYS A 51 9.28 6.05 7.33
C CYS A 51 10.27 5.95 8.49
N VAL A 52 9.89 6.50 9.64
CA VAL A 52 10.68 6.44 10.88
C VAL A 52 9.82 5.92 12.04
N VAL A 53 10.43 5.15 12.93
CA VAL A 53 9.80 4.68 14.18
C VAL A 53 10.25 5.57 15.31
N VAL A 54 9.30 6.01 16.15
CA VAL A 54 9.57 6.76 17.38
C VAL A 54 9.20 5.87 18.56
N ASN A 55 10.19 5.54 19.38
CA ASN A 55 9.95 4.72 20.56
C ASN A 55 9.39 5.58 21.70
N GLN A 56 8.12 5.40 22.04
CA GLN A 56 7.46 5.96 23.23
C GLN A 56 6.89 4.84 24.11
N TRP A 57 7.56 3.69 24.13
CA TRP A 57 7.08 2.49 24.82
C TRP A 57 7.17 2.61 26.35
N GLY A 58 7.98 3.54 26.86
CA GLY A 58 8.31 3.65 28.29
C GLY A 58 9.55 2.84 28.68
N GLY A 59 10.29 2.33 27.70
CA GLY A 59 11.55 1.60 27.88
C GLY A 59 12.29 1.42 26.56
N THR A 60 13.46 0.79 26.59
CA THR A 60 14.17 0.40 25.37
C THR A 60 13.44 -0.75 24.69
N ILE A 61 13.23 -0.65 23.38
CA ILE A 61 12.71 -1.75 22.57
C ILE A 61 13.82 -2.32 21.68
N THR A 62 13.72 -3.60 21.35
CA THR A 62 14.69 -4.32 20.53
C THR A 62 13.98 -5.07 19.40
N ASN A 63 14.77 -5.58 18.44
CA ASN A 63 14.26 -6.38 17.32
C ASN A 63 13.14 -5.68 16.53
N VAL A 64 13.24 -4.34 16.39
CA VAL A 64 12.19 -3.50 15.81
C VAL A 64 12.17 -3.69 14.30
N GLN A 65 11.01 -4.10 13.80
CA GLN A 65 10.74 -4.30 12.38
C GLN A 65 9.50 -3.51 12.00
N LEU A 66 9.62 -2.63 11.01
CA LEU A 66 8.47 -1.95 10.41
C LEU A 66 8.40 -2.33 8.93
N ARG A 67 7.29 -2.96 8.54
CA ARG A 67 7.06 -3.47 7.18
C ARG A 67 5.96 -2.68 6.50
N HIS A 68 6.20 -2.37 5.23
CA HIS A 68 5.24 -1.81 4.30
C HIS A 68 4.93 -2.78 3.16
N ARG A 69 3.67 -2.85 2.72
CA ARG A 69 3.23 -3.50 1.48
C ARG A 69 2.11 -2.71 0.81
N TYR A 70 2.30 -2.35 -0.46
CA TYR A 70 1.19 -1.82 -1.26
C TYR A 70 0.24 -2.95 -1.69
N SER A 71 -1.07 -2.72 -1.55
CA SER A 71 -2.14 -3.71 -1.82
C SER A 71 -1.96 -5.04 -1.06
N ASN A 72 -1.22 -5.02 0.05
CA ASN A 72 -0.82 -6.19 0.83
C ASN A 72 -0.09 -7.28 0.02
N ASN A 73 0.56 -6.91 -1.09
CA ASN A 73 1.23 -7.87 -1.95
C ASN A 73 2.56 -8.33 -1.31
N PRO A 74 2.73 -9.62 -0.96
CA PRO A 74 3.94 -10.10 -0.32
C PRO A 74 5.19 -10.02 -1.20
N SER A 75 5.03 -9.96 -2.52
CA SER A 75 6.14 -9.81 -3.47
C SER A 75 6.67 -8.38 -3.58
N TYR A 76 5.95 -7.38 -3.05
CA TYR A 76 6.33 -5.97 -3.07
C TYR A 76 6.32 -5.42 -1.65
N GLN A 77 7.41 -5.69 -0.94
CA GLN A 77 7.62 -5.35 0.46
C GLN A 77 8.85 -4.45 0.63
N GLN A 78 8.71 -3.43 1.47
CA GLN A 78 9.84 -2.70 2.05
C GLN A 78 9.82 -2.88 3.56
N GLN A 79 10.99 -2.83 4.20
CA GLN A 79 11.10 -3.02 5.63
C GLN A 79 12.28 -2.26 6.22
N GLY A 80 12.04 -1.57 7.33
CA GLY A 80 13.09 -1.08 8.23
C GLY A 80 13.36 -2.07 9.35
N ASN A 81 14.62 -2.20 9.74
CA ASN A 81 15.07 -3.08 10.82
C ASN A 81 16.02 -2.31 11.73
N TRP A 82 15.73 -2.27 13.03
CA TRP A 82 16.57 -1.61 14.02
C TRP A 82 16.82 -2.58 15.18
N PRO A 83 18.10 -2.92 15.48
CA PRO A 83 18.42 -3.84 16.56
C PRO A 83 17.89 -3.37 17.91
N SER A 84 17.93 -2.06 18.15
CA SER A 84 17.42 -1.44 19.36
C SER A 84 17.06 0.02 19.09
N LEU A 85 16.02 0.51 19.80
CA LEU A 85 15.68 1.92 19.92
C LEU A 85 15.53 2.23 21.41
N ALA A 86 16.38 3.12 21.93
CA ALA A 86 16.21 3.63 23.29
C ALA A 86 14.91 4.43 23.41
N GLU A 87 14.43 4.61 24.64
CA GLU A 87 13.22 5.39 24.90
C GLU A 87 13.34 6.81 24.34
N ASN A 88 12.27 7.32 23.73
CA ASN A 88 12.16 8.64 23.12
C ASN A 88 13.11 8.89 21.93
N VAL A 89 13.72 7.84 21.37
CA VAL A 89 14.56 7.93 20.17
C VAL A 89 13.74 7.69 18.90
N THR A 90 14.04 8.48 17.87
CA THR A 90 13.59 8.25 16.50
C THR A 90 14.63 7.42 15.74
N SER A 91 14.17 6.41 15.01
CA SER A 91 14.99 5.53 14.21
C SER A 91 15.61 6.24 13.01
N SER A 92 16.59 5.60 12.35
CA SER A 92 16.92 5.95 10.96
C SER A 92 15.71 5.64 10.06
N SER A 93 15.61 6.33 8.91
CA SER A 93 14.51 6.12 7.98
C SER A 93 14.74 4.94 7.04
N PHE A 94 13.66 4.28 6.62
CA PHE A 94 13.64 3.50 5.38
C PHE A 94 12.61 4.10 4.41
N GLN A 95 12.76 3.84 3.12
CA GLN A 95 11.85 4.36 2.11
C GLN A 95 10.72 3.35 1.82
N ALA A 96 9.47 3.80 1.90
CA ALA A 96 8.30 3.07 1.42
C ALA A 96 7.90 3.59 0.03
N ILE A 97 7.53 2.67 -0.86
CA ILE A 97 7.01 2.98 -2.19
C ILE A 97 5.50 2.76 -2.17
N PHE A 98 4.72 3.75 -2.58
CA PHE A 98 3.26 3.71 -2.62
C PHE A 98 2.72 4.25 -3.94
N TRP A 99 1.43 4.03 -4.22
CA TRP A 99 0.82 4.45 -5.49
C TRP A 99 -0.43 5.30 -5.25
N THR A 100 -0.49 6.43 -5.93
CA THR A 100 -1.63 7.36 -5.92
C THR A 100 -2.41 7.26 -7.23
N GLY A 101 -3.70 7.60 -7.22
CA GLY A 101 -4.57 7.37 -8.37
C GLY A 101 -4.86 5.87 -8.66
N ALA A 102 -4.54 5.00 -7.70
CA ALA A 102 -4.79 3.56 -7.74
C ALA A 102 -5.74 3.14 -6.60
N THR A 103 -6.28 1.93 -6.69
CA THR A 103 -7.26 1.39 -5.71
C THR A 103 -6.63 0.65 -4.54
N GLY A 104 -5.31 0.44 -4.56
CA GLY A 104 -4.60 -0.26 -3.50
C GLY A 104 -4.39 0.61 -2.25
N HIS A 105 -4.20 -0.07 -1.12
CA HIS A 105 -3.91 0.56 0.17
C HIS A 105 -2.49 0.25 0.63
N ASP A 106 -1.95 1.08 1.51
CA ASP A 106 -0.67 0.87 2.17
C ASP A 106 -0.87 0.08 3.46
N TYR A 107 -0.36 -1.15 3.48
CA TYR A 107 -0.48 -2.06 4.61
C TYR A 107 0.79 -2.01 5.45
N TRP A 108 0.60 -1.85 6.75
CA TRP A 108 1.66 -1.65 7.72
C TRP A 108 1.65 -2.77 8.73
N TRP A 109 2.84 -3.22 9.10
CA TRP A 109 3.02 -4.16 10.19
C TRP A 109 4.27 -3.81 10.98
N VAL A 110 4.14 -3.82 12.30
CA VAL A 110 5.27 -3.62 13.21
C VAL A 110 5.41 -4.84 14.13
N GLN A 111 6.65 -5.18 14.47
CA GLN A 111 6.98 -6.08 15.56
C GLN A 111 8.22 -5.57 16.29
N PHE A 112 8.23 -5.72 17.61
CA PHE A 112 9.39 -5.43 18.45
C PHE A 112 9.30 -6.24 19.74
N GLU A 113 10.38 -6.23 20.51
CA GLU A 113 10.47 -6.84 21.84
C GLU A 113 10.72 -5.75 22.88
N ASP A 114 9.96 -5.76 23.97
CA ASP A 114 10.15 -4.83 25.09
C ASP A 114 11.25 -5.27 26.05
N ASP A 115 11.50 -4.49 27.09
CA ASP A 115 12.53 -4.75 28.09
C ASP A 115 12.26 -5.98 28.98
N ASN A 116 11.02 -6.48 28.99
CA ASN A 116 10.63 -7.71 29.67
C ASN A 116 10.73 -8.95 28.77
N GLY A 117 11.17 -8.77 27.52
CA GLY A 117 11.25 -9.84 26.51
C GLY A 117 9.89 -10.19 25.88
N LYS A 118 8.87 -9.37 26.08
CA LYS A 118 7.55 -9.57 25.48
C LYS A 118 7.55 -9.04 24.05
N ILE A 119 7.06 -9.85 23.12
CA ILE A 119 6.99 -9.50 21.70
C ILE A 119 5.64 -8.83 21.44
N TRP A 120 5.66 -7.66 20.85
CA TRP A 120 4.47 -6.89 20.49
C TRP A 120 4.35 -6.79 18.97
N SER A 121 3.14 -6.85 18.45
CA SER A 121 2.86 -6.60 17.04
C SER A 121 1.46 -6.06 16.78
N CYS A 122 1.26 -5.43 15.63
CA CYS A 122 -0.10 -5.10 15.16
C CYS A 122 -0.63 -6.19 14.22
N LYS A 123 -1.92 -6.09 13.88
CA LYS A 123 -2.53 -6.99 12.88
C LYS A 123 -1.79 -6.92 11.54
N GLN A 124 -1.59 -8.07 10.91
CA GLN A 124 -0.88 -8.21 9.62
C GLN A 124 -1.54 -7.45 8.46
N ASN A 125 -2.84 -7.19 8.55
CA ASN A 125 -3.64 -6.54 7.52
C ASN A 125 -4.09 -5.12 7.90
N PHE A 126 -3.46 -4.52 8.92
CA PHE A 126 -3.69 -3.11 9.22
C PHE A 126 -3.22 -2.26 8.03
N TYR A 127 -4.04 -1.27 7.66
CA TYR A 127 -3.73 -0.37 6.55
C TYR A 127 -3.94 1.08 6.97
N CYS A 128 -3.12 1.96 6.40
CA CYS A 128 -3.26 3.40 6.51
C CYS A 128 -2.73 4.00 5.21
N THR A 129 -3.65 4.45 4.35
CA THR A 129 -3.34 4.82 2.97
C THR A 129 -2.66 6.18 2.88
N LEU A 130 -1.50 6.21 2.24
CA LEU A 130 -0.76 7.41 1.90
C LEU A 130 -1.39 8.11 0.70
N LYS A 131 -1.31 9.44 0.68
CA LYS A 131 -1.80 10.30 -0.40
C LYS A 131 -0.64 11.02 -1.07
N SER A 132 -0.92 11.67 -2.19
CA SER A 132 0.07 12.45 -2.94
C SER A 132 0.74 13.55 -2.09
N SER A 133 0.06 14.07 -1.07
CA SER A 133 0.63 15.03 -0.12
C SER A 133 1.69 14.45 0.82
N ASP A 134 1.77 13.13 0.95
CA ASP A 134 2.78 12.44 1.78
C ASP A 134 4.07 12.14 1.00
N ALA A 135 4.06 12.34 -0.32
CA ALA A 135 5.20 12.07 -1.18
C ALA A 135 6.42 12.93 -0.81
N ASN A 136 7.59 12.29 -0.69
CA ASN A 136 8.85 12.89 -0.28
C ASN A 136 8.83 13.53 1.12
N THR A 137 7.87 13.14 1.97
CA THR A 137 7.78 13.58 3.36
C THR A 137 8.17 12.46 4.31
N THR A 138 8.16 12.76 5.62
CA THR A 138 8.39 11.76 6.67
C THR A 138 7.07 11.33 7.29
N VAL A 139 6.85 10.01 7.32
CA VAL A 139 5.77 9.34 8.03
C VAL A 139 6.32 8.81 9.35
N TYR A 140 5.68 9.20 10.45
CA TYR A 140 6.10 8.85 11.80
C TYR A 140 5.25 7.72 12.36
N PHE A 141 5.90 6.71 12.93
CA PHE A 141 5.27 5.56 13.58
C PHE A 141 5.60 5.61 15.06
N PHE A 142 4.70 6.16 15.87
CA PHE A 142 4.86 6.24 17.31
C PHE A 142 4.40 4.93 17.95
N LEU A 143 5.28 4.26 18.68
CA LEU A 143 4.96 3.07 19.47
C LEU A 143 4.75 3.50 20.92
N ASN A 144 3.49 3.51 21.40
CA ASN A 144 3.13 4.03 22.71
C ASN A 144 2.78 2.89 23.67
N GLY A 145 3.57 2.74 24.74
CA GLY A 145 3.38 1.66 25.71
C GLY A 145 2.26 1.92 26.72
N SER A 146 1.85 3.18 26.91
CA SER A 146 0.75 3.52 27.82
C SER A 146 -0.62 3.20 27.22
N SER A 147 -0.78 3.30 25.90
CA SER A 147 -2.00 2.92 25.20
C SER A 147 -1.90 1.57 24.50
N GLU A 148 -0.72 0.96 24.46
CA GLU A 148 -0.42 -0.27 23.71
C GLU A 148 -0.84 -0.14 22.23
N GLU A 149 -0.52 1.00 21.62
CA GLU A 149 -0.91 1.33 20.25
C GLU A 149 0.27 1.80 19.41
N MET A 150 0.16 1.56 18.11
CA MET A 150 0.96 2.23 17.10
C MET A 150 0.13 3.35 16.47
N GLN A 151 0.61 4.58 16.56
CA GLN A 151 0.04 5.72 15.83
C GLN A 151 0.91 6.05 14.62
N ILE A 152 0.28 6.15 13.45
CA ILE A 152 0.91 6.64 12.22
C ILE A 152 0.49 8.09 12.01
N GLN A 153 1.46 8.99 11.89
CA GLN A 153 1.25 10.39 11.55
C GLN A 153 1.90 10.69 10.19
N MET A 154 1.10 11.25 9.28
CA MET A 154 1.53 11.68 7.94
C MET A 154 0.93 13.06 7.63
N ILE A 155 1.35 13.70 6.54
CA ILE A 155 0.80 15.01 6.17
C ILE A 155 -0.70 14.92 5.85
N SER A 156 -1.13 13.82 5.24
CA SER A 156 -2.51 13.61 4.81
C SER A 156 -3.48 13.18 5.91
N GLY A 157 -2.99 12.94 7.13
CA GLY A 157 -3.80 12.55 8.30
C GLY A 157 -3.05 11.66 9.30
N SER A 158 -3.82 10.80 9.98
CA SER A 158 -3.29 9.84 10.95
C SER A 158 -4.15 8.58 10.99
N CYS A 159 -3.55 7.48 11.41
CA CYS A 159 -4.24 6.24 11.76
C CYS A 159 -3.63 5.67 13.05
N ASP A 160 -4.39 4.80 13.72
CA ASP A 160 -3.94 4.09 14.91
C ASP A 160 -4.34 2.62 14.84
N THR A 161 -3.60 1.78 15.56
CA THR A 161 -3.93 0.37 15.73
C THR A 161 -3.38 -0.15 17.05
N SER A 162 -4.15 -1.02 17.69
CA SER A 162 -3.69 -1.72 18.90
C SER A 162 -2.56 -2.68 18.57
N LEU A 163 -1.62 -2.76 19.51
CA LEU A 163 -0.55 -3.74 19.56
C LEU A 163 -0.96 -4.83 20.55
N SER A 164 -0.60 -6.06 20.22
CA SER A 164 -0.86 -7.22 21.06
C SER A 164 0.36 -8.14 21.05
N ASP A 165 0.49 -8.91 22.12
CA ASP A 165 1.41 -10.05 22.23
C ASP A 165 0.86 -11.36 21.69
#